data_AF-A0A6N2MU05-F1
#
_entry.id   AF-A0A6N2MU05-F1
#
_cell.length_a   1.000
_cell.length_b   1.000
_cell.length_c   1.000
_cell.angle_alpha   90.00
_cell.angle_beta   90.00
_cell.angle_gamma   90.00
#
_symmetry.space_group_name_H-M   'P 1'
#
loop_
_entity.id
_entity.type
_entity.pdbx_description
1 polymer ?
#
loop_
_entity_poly.entity_id
_entity_poly.type
_entity_poly.pdbx_seq_one_letter_code
_entity_poly.pdbx_strand_id
1 'polypeptide(L)'
;MYFEAIESGRLPGDILDDIPCKYVNGTLICEVRDYRKCASEQGSSTPSVDGIPIVDKVCLRMSLENVVKDIPLISDNSWTYGDLMEVESRILKALQPQLCLDPTPKLDRLCNNSILTKI
;
A
#
# COMPACT_ATOMS: atom_id res chain seq x y z
N MET A 1 -3.59 -7.41 -10.51
CA MET A 1 -3.66 -5.96 -10.84
C MET A 1 -4.54 -5.14 -9.90
N TYR A 2 -5.88 -5.09 -10.02
CA TYR A 2 -6.71 -4.22 -9.13
C TYR A 2 -6.87 -4.76 -7.70
N PHE A 3 -7.43 -5.97 -7.54
CA PHE A 3 -7.62 -6.58 -6.22
C PHE A 3 -6.29 -6.84 -5.51
N GLU A 4 -5.26 -7.22 -6.25
CA GLU A 4 -3.90 -7.39 -5.74
C GLU A 4 -3.31 -6.08 -5.18
N ALA A 5 -3.61 -4.94 -5.80
CA ALA A 5 -3.22 -3.64 -5.25
C ALA A 5 -3.92 -3.39 -3.92
N ILE A 6 -5.24 -3.66 -3.84
CA ILE A 6 -6.01 -3.52 -2.60
C ILE A 6 -5.49 -4.48 -1.52
N GLU A 7 -5.30 -5.76 -1.83
CA GLU A 7 -4.77 -6.77 -0.90
C GLU A 7 -3.37 -6.41 -0.38
N SER A 8 -2.56 -5.71 -1.18
CA SER A 8 -1.24 -5.21 -0.79
C SER A 8 -1.25 -3.80 -0.17
N GLY A 9 -2.42 -3.20 0.05
CA GLY A 9 -2.56 -1.87 0.63
C GLY A 9 -2.06 -0.74 -0.28
N ARG A 10 -2.06 -0.94 -1.60
CA ARG A 10 -1.64 0.03 -2.61
C ARG A 10 -2.85 0.62 -3.33
N LEU A 11 -2.75 1.91 -3.65
CA LEU A 11 -3.75 2.62 -4.42
C LEU A 11 -3.76 2.12 -5.89
N PRO A 12 -4.88 1.62 -6.42
CA PRO A 12 -4.98 1.21 -7.82
C PRO A 12 -4.81 2.42 -8.75
N GLY A 13 -3.95 2.29 -9.77
CA GLY A 13 -3.44 3.44 -10.53
C GLY A 13 -4.34 4.05 -11.59
N ASP A 14 -5.57 3.57 -11.81
CA ASP A 14 -6.41 4.02 -12.95
C ASP A 14 -7.91 4.27 -12.61
N ILE A 15 -8.38 3.99 -11.40
CA ILE A 15 -9.84 3.99 -11.08
C ILE A 15 -10.29 5.17 -10.21
N LEU A 16 -9.37 5.79 -9.47
CA LEU A 16 -9.73 6.78 -8.44
C LEU A 16 -9.55 8.23 -8.90
N ASP A 17 -8.98 8.45 -10.08
CA ASP A 17 -8.57 9.79 -10.53
C ASP A 17 -9.77 10.72 -10.77
N ASP A 18 -10.92 10.17 -11.18
CA ASP A 18 -12.16 10.91 -11.40
C ASP A 18 -13.14 10.87 -10.22
N ILE A 19 -12.78 10.18 -9.12
CA ILE A 19 -13.68 9.98 -7.98
C ILE A 19 -13.28 10.94 -6.85
N PRO A 20 -14.15 11.87 -6.42
CA PRO A 20 -13.86 12.76 -5.31
C PRO A 20 -13.67 11.94 -4.03
N CYS A 21 -12.43 11.79 -3.60
CA CYS A 21 -12.03 10.96 -2.47
C CYS A 21 -11.30 11.80 -1.41
N LYS A 22 -11.53 11.47 -0.13
CA LYS A 22 -10.83 12.14 0.97
C LYS A 22 -9.61 11.32 1.39
N TYR A 23 -8.43 11.91 1.25
CA TYR A 23 -7.18 11.36 1.77
C TYR A 23 -6.98 11.78 3.23
N VAL A 24 -6.48 10.86 4.05
CA VAL A 24 -6.06 11.10 5.43
C VAL A 24 -4.60 10.72 5.54
N ASN A 25 -3.71 11.71 5.74
CA ASN A 25 -2.26 11.52 5.72
C ASN A 25 -1.76 10.75 4.48
N GLY A 26 -2.23 11.14 3.29
CA GLY A 26 -1.87 10.48 2.03
C GLY A 26 -2.38 9.05 1.86
N THR A 27 -3.29 8.61 2.72
CA THR A 27 -3.90 7.26 2.69
C THR A 27 -5.39 7.36 2.42
N LEU A 28 -5.91 6.47 1.57
CA LEU A 28 -7.34 6.29 1.33
C LEU A 28 -7.83 5.06 2.09
N ILE A 29 -9.01 5.12 2.70
CA ILE A 29 -9.62 3.97 3.39
C ILE A 29 -10.64 3.32 2.47
N CYS A 30 -10.41 2.06 2.10
CA CYS A 30 -11.32 1.25 1.28
C CYS A 30 -12.12 0.30 2.19
N GLU A 31 -13.45 0.35 2.12
CA GLU A 31 -14.33 -0.61 2.80
C GLU A 31 -14.73 -1.74 1.85
N VAL A 32 -14.25 -2.96 2.11
CA VAL A 32 -14.64 -4.17 1.38
C VAL A 32 -15.77 -4.86 2.14
N ARG A 33 -16.91 -5.07 1.48
CA ARG A 33 -18.12 -5.65 2.11
C ARG A 33 -18.39 -7.05 1.54
N ASP A 34 -18.27 -8.07 2.39
CA ASP A 34 -18.62 -9.45 2.04
C ASP A 34 -20.06 -9.78 2.44
N TYR A 35 -20.91 -9.99 1.45
CA TYR A 35 -22.33 -10.30 1.60
C TYR A 35 -22.65 -11.80 1.60
N ARG A 36 -21.67 -12.68 1.33
CA ARG A 36 -21.93 -14.13 1.22
C ARG A 36 -22.42 -14.74 2.53
N LYS A 37 -22.02 -14.16 3.67
CA LYS A 37 -22.45 -14.61 4.99
C LYS A 37 -23.78 -13.99 5.45
N CYS A 38 -24.34 -13.04 4.70
CA CYS A 38 -25.64 -12.43 5.02
C CYS A 38 -26.83 -13.27 4.54
N ALA A 39 -26.61 -14.18 3.57
CA ALA A 39 -27.68 -14.93 2.91
C ALA A 39 -27.95 -16.33 3.52
N SER A 40 -27.15 -16.80 4.48
CA SER A 40 -27.29 -18.18 5.00
C SER A 40 -28.36 -18.37 6.06
N GLU A 41 -29.10 -17.32 6.46
CA GLU A 41 -30.20 -17.43 7.43
C GLU A 41 -31.59 -17.63 6.78
N GLN A 42 -31.64 -17.96 5.49
CA GLN A 42 -32.89 -18.21 4.75
C GLN A 42 -33.50 -19.59 5.08
N GLY A 43 -33.77 -19.84 6.37
CA GLY A 43 -34.42 -21.06 6.86
C GLY A 43 -35.58 -20.81 7.83
N SER A 44 -35.82 -19.57 8.28
CA SER A 44 -36.96 -19.27 9.15
C SER A 44 -37.72 -18.02 8.69
N SER A 45 -39.04 -18.16 8.70
CA SER A 45 -40.04 -17.20 8.23
C SER A 45 -40.16 -15.99 9.16
N THR A 46 -39.19 -15.08 9.14
CA THR A 46 -39.32 -13.69 9.61
C THR A 46 -38.36 -12.81 8.81
N PRO A 47 -38.73 -11.57 8.42
CA PRO A 47 -37.80 -10.66 7.77
C PRO A 47 -36.85 -10.12 8.83
N SER A 48 -35.77 -10.86 9.13
CA SER A 48 -34.73 -10.37 10.02
C SER A 48 -33.96 -9.24 9.33
N VAL A 49 -33.85 -8.11 10.04
CA VAL A 49 -33.28 -6.85 9.56
C VAL A 49 -31.74 -6.87 9.59
N ASP A 50 -31.09 -7.95 10.03
CA ASP A 50 -29.65 -7.95 10.34
C ASP A 50 -28.78 -8.66 9.29
N GLY A 51 -28.98 -8.33 8.02
CA GLY A 51 -28.08 -8.70 6.92
C GLY A 51 -26.81 -7.82 6.88
N ILE A 52 -26.07 -7.70 7.99
CA ILE A 52 -24.89 -6.83 8.05
C ILE A 52 -23.70 -7.54 7.37
N PRO A 53 -23.12 -6.96 6.30
CA PRO A 53 -21.95 -7.56 5.66
C PRO A 53 -20.73 -7.52 6.58
N ILE A 54 -19.84 -8.49 6.40
CA ILE A 54 -18.51 -8.40 7.01
C ILE A 54 -17.78 -7.27 6.29
N VAL A 55 -17.39 -6.24 7.04
CA VAL A 55 -16.66 -5.08 6.52
C VAL A 55 -15.19 -5.20 6.89
N ASP A 56 -14.34 -5.27 5.88
CA ASP A 56 -12.90 -5.12 6.03
C ASP A 56 -12.48 -3.71 5.60
N LYS A 57 -11.57 -3.09 6.36
CA LYS A 57 -11.11 -1.72 6.12
C LYS A 57 -9.64 -1.74 5.77
N VAL A 58 -9.35 -1.48 4.51
CA VAL A 58 -8.00 -1.53 3.97
C VAL A 58 -7.46 -0.12 3.77
N CYS A 59 -6.28 0.14 4.34
CA CYS A 59 -5.54 1.39 4.13
C CYS A 59 -4.76 1.32 2.81
N LEU A 60 -5.17 2.10 1.83
CA LEU A 60 -4.53 2.21 0.53
C LEU A 60 -3.56 3.39 0.52
N ARG A 61 -2.27 3.10 0.29
CA ARG A 61 -1.21 4.10 0.20
C ARG A 61 -0.82 4.34 -1.26
N MET A 62 -0.42 5.58 -1.55
CA MET A 62 0.19 5.92 -2.83
C MET A 62 1.50 5.14 -3.02
N SER A 63 1.69 4.61 -4.21
CA SER A 63 2.91 3.95 -4.66
C SER A 63 3.74 4.87 -5.55
N LEU A 64 4.98 4.46 -5.86
CA LEU A 64 5.83 5.13 -6.85
C LEU A 64 5.09 5.32 -8.19
N GLU A 65 4.36 4.30 -8.63
CA GLU A 65 3.61 4.34 -9.89
C GLU A 65 2.58 5.48 -9.89
N ASN A 66 1.87 5.69 -8.77
CA ASN A 66 0.91 6.77 -8.64
C ASN A 66 1.62 8.12 -8.75
N VAL A 67 2.71 8.33 -8.00
CA VAL A 67 3.45 9.61 -8.01
C VAL A 67 3.96 9.97 -9.41
N VAL A 68 4.55 9.00 -10.13
CA VAL A 68 5.08 9.21 -11.47
C VAL A 68 3.97 9.53 -12.48
N LYS A 69 2.78 8.92 -12.33
CA LYS A 69 1.62 9.22 -13.16
C LYS A 69 1.02 10.60 -12.85
N ASP A 70 0.95 10.97 -11.57
CA ASP A 70 0.26 12.17 -11.11
C ASP A 70 1.03 13.46 -11.39
N ILE A 71 2.37 13.44 -11.24
CA ILE A 71 3.20 14.64 -11.38
C ILE A 71 3.03 15.36 -12.73
N PRO A 72 3.08 14.66 -13.88
CA PRO A 72 2.81 15.27 -15.17
C PRO A 72 1.41 15.88 -15.29
N LEU A 73 0.40 15.28 -14.63
CA LEU A 73 -0.99 15.73 -14.69
C LEU A 73 -1.24 17.01 -13.90
N ILE A 74 -0.47 17.26 -12.83
CA ILE A 74 -0.58 18.48 -12.01
C ILE A 74 0.39 19.58 -12.43
N SER A 75 1.42 19.24 -13.21
CA SER A 75 2.42 20.19 -13.67
C SER A 75 1.85 21.16 -14.71
N ASP A 76 2.45 22.35 -14.79
CA ASP A 76 2.16 23.31 -15.85
C ASP A 76 3.40 23.56 -16.72
N ASN A 77 3.26 24.37 -17.76
CA ASN A 77 4.33 24.67 -18.71
C ASN A 77 5.48 25.52 -18.09
N SER A 78 5.34 25.98 -16.84
CA SER A 78 6.40 26.73 -16.15
C SER A 78 7.40 25.83 -15.44
N TRP A 79 7.07 24.56 -15.23
CA TRP A 79 7.94 23.62 -14.53
C TRP A 79 9.03 23.10 -15.46
N THR A 80 10.27 23.12 -14.97
CA THR A 80 11.39 22.50 -15.65
C THR A 80 11.48 21.01 -15.29
N TYR A 81 12.27 20.25 -16.06
CA TYR A 81 12.59 18.87 -15.71
C TYR A 81 13.20 18.75 -14.30
N GLY A 82 14.00 19.73 -13.89
CA GLY A 82 14.58 19.77 -12.54
C GLY A 82 13.50 19.88 -11.46
N ASP A 83 12.47 20.70 -11.69
CA ASP A 83 11.37 20.89 -10.75
C ASP A 83 10.53 19.61 -10.62
N LEU A 84 10.22 18.95 -11.74
CA LEU A 84 9.52 17.66 -11.77
C LEU A 84 10.28 16.63 -10.94
N MET A 85 11.60 16.52 -11.15
CA MET A 85 12.45 15.54 -10.46
C MET A 85 12.58 15.84 -8.97
N GLU A 86 12.66 17.11 -8.59
CA GLU A 86 12.73 17.51 -7.18
C GLU A 86 11.41 17.19 -6.44
N VAL A 87 10.27 17.50 -7.05
CA VAL A 87 8.95 17.18 -6.46
C VAL A 87 8.77 15.67 -6.33
N GLU A 88 9.07 14.90 -7.37
CA GLU A 88 9.05 13.44 -7.33
C GLU A 88 9.92 12.91 -6.18
N SER A 89 11.19 13.37 -6.10
CA SER A 89 12.12 12.94 -5.05
C SER A 89 11.59 13.21 -3.65
N ARG A 90 11.01 14.39 -3.42
CA ARG A 90 10.50 14.79 -2.11
C ARG A 90 9.30 13.94 -1.69
N ILE A 91 8.37 13.68 -2.61
CA ILE A 91 7.21 12.84 -2.33
C ILE A 91 7.65 11.40 -2.06
N LEU A 92 8.53 10.84 -2.89
CA LEU A 92 9.02 9.46 -2.71
C LEU A 92 9.73 9.27 -1.37
N LYS A 93 10.57 10.23 -0.95
CA LYS A 93 11.22 10.19 0.36
C LYS A 93 10.22 10.25 1.51
N ALA A 94 9.12 10.98 1.36
CA ALA A 94 8.06 11.05 2.36
C ALA A 94 7.21 9.76 2.43
N LEU A 95 7.03 9.07 1.30
CA LEU A 95 6.31 7.80 1.22
C LEU A 95 7.15 6.59 1.63
N GLN A 96 8.48 6.67 1.50
CA GLN A 96 9.37 5.57 1.83
C GLN A 96 9.29 5.19 3.32
N PRO A 97 9.17 3.89 3.64
CA PRO A 97 9.29 3.43 5.01
C PRO A 97 10.71 3.65 5.53
N GLN A 98 10.89 3.65 6.85
CA GLN A 98 12.21 3.70 7.46
C GLN A 98 13.06 2.52 6.95
N LEU A 99 14.09 2.83 6.17
CA LEU A 99 14.97 1.83 5.58
C LEU A 99 16.06 1.48 6.60
N CYS A 100 16.04 0.24 7.08
CA CYS A 100 17.15 -0.28 7.88
C CYS A 100 18.29 -0.68 6.94
N LEU A 101 19.21 0.25 6.71
CA LEU A 101 20.42 0.03 5.92
C LEU A 101 21.59 -0.46 6.77
N ASP A 102 21.32 -1.04 7.94
CA ASP A 102 22.36 -1.46 8.86
C ASP A 102 23.25 -2.53 8.18
N PRO A 103 24.54 -2.24 7.95
CA PRO A 103 25.44 -3.19 7.33
C PRO A 103 25.98 -4.21 8.33
N THR A 104 25.37 -4.39 9.52
CA THR A 104 25.83 -5.30 10.58
C THR A 104 26.39 -6.59 9.97
N PRO A 105 27.73 -6.72 9.93
CA PRO A 105 28.37 -7.77 9.15
C PRO A 105 28.08 -9.11 9.81
N LYS A 106 27.71 -10.12 9.00
CA LYS A 106 27.48 -11.48 9.49
C LYS A 106 28.83 -12.13 9.83
N LEU A 107 29.32 -11.88 11.05
CA LEU A 107 30.60 -12.39 11.55
C LEU A 107 30.66 -13.92 11.64
N ASP A 108 29.52 -14.61 11.65
CA ASP A 108 29.42 -16.08 11.60
C ASP A 108 30.11 -16.70 10.37
N ARG A 109 30.31 -15.91 9.30
CA ARG A 109 31.00 -16.36 8.08
C ARG A 109 32.52 -16.18 8.12
N LEU A 110 33.06 -15.51 9.15
CA LEU A 110 34.49 -15.24 9.31
C LEU A 110 35.17 -16.23 10.26
N CYS A 111 34.45 -16.89 11.16
CA CYS A 111 34.98 -17.94 12.02
C CYS A 111 34.80 -19.33 11.37
N ASN A 112 35.67 -19.67 10.43
CA ASN A 112 35.97 -21.09 10.22
C ASN A 112 36.66 -21.59 11.49
N ASN A 113 35.99 -22.48 12.21
CA ASN A 113 36.45 -23.09 13.46
C ASN A 113 37.88 -23.65 13.33
N SER A 114 38.88 -22.87 13.77
CA SER A 114 40.22 -23.36 14.09
C SER A 114 40.20 -24.06 15.46
N ILE A 115 39.25 -24.98 15.67
CA ILE A 115 39.28 -25.90 16.80
C ILE A 115 39.14 -27.31 16.25
N LEU A 116 40.17 -27.73 15.54
CA LEU A 116 40.51 -29.14 15.44
C LEU A 116 42.03 -29.27 15.62
N THR A 117 42.49 -29.08 16.85
CA THR A 117 43.72 -29.74 17.28
C THR A 117 43.31 -30.80 18.29
N LYS A 118 43.45 -32.04 17.82
CA LYS A 118 43.02 -33.30 18.40
C LYS A 118 44.19 -33.86 19.23
N ILE A 119 43.90 -34.26 20.47
CA ILE A 119 44.66 -35.14 21.40
C ILE A 119 45.99 -34.56 21.94
#